data_AF-A0A523ZZB7-F1
#
_entry.id   AF-A0A523ZZB7-F1
#
_cell.length_a   1.000
_cell.length_b   1.000
_cell.length_c   1.000
_cell.angle_alpha   90.00
_cell.angle_beta   90.00
_cell.angle_gamma   90.00
#
_symmetry.space_group_name_H-M   'P 1'
#
loop_
_entity.id
_entity.type
_entity.pdbx_description
1 polymer ?
#
loop_
_entity_poly.entity_id
_entity_poly.type
_entity_poly.pdbx_seq_one_letter_code
_entity_poly.pdbx_strand_id
1 'polypeptide(L)'
;MEYHLKTPVPEAEIRKLKMGDLVYVTGTVITARDEAHIKALKLHEEGEKPPVDFKEVGVFHCGPIMKKVEGEWTVIAAGPTTSARMEIFQDKFIEAFHPAIIIGKGGMGDRTS
;
A
#
# COMPACT_ATOMS: atom_id res chain seq x y z
N MET A 1 -5.45 17.59 11.54
CA MET A 1 -5.53 16.84 12.81
C MET A 1 -4.52 15.71 12.76
N GLU A 2 -4.26 15.05 13.89
CA GLU A 2 -3.33 13.92 13.96
C GLU A 2 -4.11 12.62 14.26
N TYR A 3 -3.80 11.55 13.54
CA TYR A 3 -4.39 10.23 13.71
C TYR A 3 -3.31 9.15 13.86
N HIS A 4 -3.60 8.17 14.71
CA HIS A 4 -2.77 6.98 14.89
C HIS A 4 -3.59 5.76 14.51
N LEU A 5 -3.34 5.23 13.32
CA LEU A 5 -4.06 4.10 12.76
C LEU A 5 -3.26 2.81 12.98
N LYS A 6 -3.96 1.73 13.35
CA LYS A 6 -3.38 0.40 13.48
C LYS A 6 -3.94 -0.52 12.40
N THR A 7 -3.09 -1.16 11.61
CA THR A 7 -3.53 -2.10 10.58
C THR A 7 -3.92 -3.47 11.19
N PRO A 8 -4.94 -4.15 10.65
CA PRO A 8 -5.85 -3.71 9.59
C PRO A 8 -6.74 -2.54 10.05
N VAL A 9 -6.90 -1.54 9.18
CA VAL A 9 -7.65 -0.31 9.49
C VAL A 9 -9.06 -0.41 8.92
N PRO A 10 -10.11 -0.39 9.78
CA PRO A 10 -11.49 -0.41 9.31
C PRO A 10 -11.83 0.82 8.46
N GLU A 11 -12.67 0.63 7.45
CA GLU A 11 -13.13 1.70 6.56
C GLU A 11 -13.73 2.89 7.34
N ALA A 12 -14.42 2.63 8.45
CA ALA A 12 -15.01 3.66 9.29
C ALA A 12 -13.96 4.62 9.90
N GLU A 13 -12.74 4.17 10.16
CA GLU A 13 -11.64 5.03 10.61
C GLU A 13 -11.06 5.85 9.45
N ILE A 14 -10.90 5.23 8.28
CA ILE A 14 -10.42 5.91 7.07
C ILE A 14 -11.36 7.05 6.66
N ARG A 15 -12.68 6.84 6.76
CA ARG A 15 -13.69 7.85 6.41
C ARG A 15 -13.69 9.09 7.31
N LYS A 16 -12.98 9.08 8.44
CA LYS A 16 -12.81 10.26 9.31
C LYS A 16 -11.72 11.21 8.80
N LEU A 17 -10.79 10.70 8.00
CA LEU A 17 -9.63 11.44 7.53
C LEU A 17 -10.04 12.52 6.52
N LYS A 18 -9.31 13.63 6.53
CA LYS A 18 -9.43 14.72 5.57
C LYS A 18 -8.06 15.06 5.00
N MET A 19 -8.07 15.69 3.82
CA MET A 19 -6.84 16.22 3.22
C MET A 19 -6.13 17.15 4.22
N GLY A 20 -4.82 16.95 4.38
CA GLY A 20 -3.98 17.74 5.30
C GLY A 20 -3.87 17.18 6.72
N ASP A 21 -4.58 16.09 7.03
CA ASP A 21 -4.36 15.37 8.30
C ASP A 21 -3.01 14.65 8.32
N LEU A 22 -2.39 14.62 9.50
CA LEU A 22 -1.20 13.82 9.78
C LEU A 22 -1.64 12.44 10.25
N VAL A 23 -1.06 11.40 9.67
CA VAL A 23 -1.41 10.01 9.96
C VAL A 23 -0.15 9.22 10.26
N TYR A 24 -0.14 8.58 11.43
CA TYR A 24 0.84 7.58 11.81
C TYR A 24 0.21 6.20 11.66
N VAL A 25 0.93 5.26 11.04
CA VAL A 25 0.44 3.89 10.83
C VAL A 25 1.31 2.91 11.62
N THR A 26 0.69 2.10 12.47
CA THR A 26 1.33 1.03 13.24
C THR A 26 0.80 -0.33 12.80
N GLY A 27 1.68 -1.32 12.65
CA GLY A 27 1.31 -2.69 12.27
C GLY A 27 1.90 -3.08 10.91
N THR A 28 1.21 -3.97 10.21
CA THR A 28 1.65 -4.48 8.91
C THR A 28 1.40 -3.46 7.80
N VAL A 29 2.45 -3.19 7.03
CA VAL A 29 2.42 -2.42 5.78
C VAL A 29 3.14 -3.26 4.72
N ILE A 30 2.54 -3.39 3.54
CA ILE A 30 3.08 -4.19 2.44
C ILE A 30 3.71 -3.27 1.41
N THR A 31 4.98 -3.50 1.05
CA THR A 31 5.60 -2.76 -0.03
C THR A 31 5.22 -3.35 -1.38
N ALA A 32 4.64 -2.55 -2.27
CA ALA A 32 4.33 -2.95 -3.63
C ALA A 32 4.55 -1.78 -4.59
N ARG A 33 5.10 -2.05 -5.77
CA ARG A 33 5.26 -1.09 -6.87
C ARG A 33 4.72 -1.71 -8.16
N ASP A 34 5.15 -1.18 -9.29
CA ASP A 34 4.72 -1.50 -10.65
C ASP A 34 4.54 -3.01 -10.89
N GLU A 35 5.62 -3.80 -10.81
CA GLU A 35 5.57 -5.24 -11.11
C GLU A 35 4.73 -6.05 -10.11
N ALA A 36 4.71 -5.64 -8.84
CA ALA A 36 3.95 -6.31 -7.80
C ALA A 36 2.44 -6.11 -7.99
N HIS A 37 2.01 -4.90 -8.37
CA HIS A 37 0.62 -4.61 -8.69
C HIS A 37 0.16 -5.38 -9.93
N ILE A 38 0.97 -5.35 -11.00
CA ILE A 38 0.69 -6.10 -12.24
C ILE A 38 0.56 -7.59 -11.95
N LYS A 39 1.48 -8.16 -11.17
CA LYS A 39 1.45 -9.59 -10.82
C LYS A 39 0.23 -9.92 -9.96
N ALA A 40 -0.10 -9.09 -8.97
CA ALA A 40 -1.27 -9.31 -8.12
C ALA A 40 -2.56 -9.30 -8.94
N LEU A 41 -2.74 -8.28 -9.79
CA LEU A 41 -3.90 -8.17 -10.68
C LEU A 41 -4.01 -9.35 -11.64
N LYS A 42 -2.90 -9.78 -12.24
CA LYS A 42 -2.88 -10.98 -13.09
C LYS A 42 -3.39 -12.22 -12.35
N LEU A 43 -2.88 -12.48 -11.14
CA LEU A 43 -3.33 -13.62 -10.33
C LEU A 43 -4.84 -13.51 -10.03
N HIS A 44 -5.32 -12.31 -9.71
CA HIS A 44 -6.75 -12.09 -9.46
C HIS A 44 -7.62 -12.37 -10.70
N GLU A 45 -7.18 -11.93 -11.89
CA GLU A 45 -7.85 -12.20 -13.16
C GLU A 45 -7.90 -13.70 -13.49
N GLU A 46 -6.88 -14.46 -13.06
CA GLU A 46 -6.79 -15.92 -13.21
C GLU A 46 -7.59 -16.68 -12.13
N GLY A 47 -8.24 -15.98 -11.18
CA GLY A 47 -8.97 -16.57 -10.06
C GLY A 47 -8.06 -17.10 -8.93
N GLU A 48 -6.77 -16.76 -8.99
CA GLU A 48 -5.77 -17.10 -7.98
C GLU A 48 -5.62 -15.98 -6.93
N LYS A 49 -4.95 -16.31 -5.82
CA LYS A 49 -4.68 -15.36 -4.73
C LYS A 49 -3.20 -14.95 -4.74
N PRO A 50 -2.87 -13.65 -4.61
CA PRO A 50 -1.52 -13.22 -4.32
C PRO A 50 -0.99 -13.87 -3.03
N PRO A 51 0.34 -14.00 -2.87
CA PRO A 51 0.95 -14.59 -1.67
C PRO A 51 0.85 -13.71 -0.41
N VAL A 52 0.18 -12.55 -0.52
CA VAL A 52 -0.05 -11.59 0.55
C VAL A 52 -1.50 -11.10 0.47
N ASP A 53 -2.06 -10.71 1.62
CA ASP A 53 -3.39 -10.11 1.69
C ASP A 53 -3.27 -8.59 1.83
N PHE A 54 -3.78 -7.86 0.84
CA PHE A 54 -3.77 -6.40 0.86
C PHE A 54 -5.00 -5.79 1.54
N LYS A 55 -5.98 -6.60 1.93
CA LYS A 55 -7.23 -6.11 2.51
C LYS A 55 -6.97 -5.34 3.81
N GLU A 56 -7.52 -4.13 3.89
CA GLU A 56 -7.49 -3.26 5.07
C GLU A 56 -6.08 -2.89 5.60
N VAL A 57 -5.00 -3.23 4.89
CA VAL A 57 -3.63 -2.85 5.27
C VAL A 57 -3.13 -1.64 4.47
N GLY A 58 -1.99 -1.10 4.89
CA GLY A 58 -1.28 -0.08 4.12
C GLY A 58 -0.45 -0.69 3.00
N VAL A 59 -0.56 -0.15 1.79
CA VAL A 59 0.33 -0.45 0.66
C VAL A 59 1.32 0.68 0.47
N PHE A 60 2.60 0.38 0.67
CA PHE A 60 3.67 1.35 0.56
C PHE A 60 4.38 1.24 -0.79
N HIS A 61 4.22 2.27 -1.61
CA HIS A 61 4.97 2.44 -2.85
C HIS A 61 6.44 2.69 -2.54
N CYS A 62 7.19 1.61 -2.33
CA CYS A 62 8.57 1.62 -1.87
C CYS A 62 9.35 0.47 -2.50
N GLY A 63 10.62 0.73 -2.83
CA GLY A 63 11.60 -0.31 -3.12
C GLY A 63 12.59 -0.35 -1.94
N PRO A 64 12.31 -1.13 -0.89
CA PRO A 64 13.13 -1.11 0.31
C PRO A 64 14.49 -1.76 0.07
N ILE A 65 15.50 -1.31 0.82
CA ILE A 65 16.78 -2.00 0.93
C ILE A 65 16.71 -2.90 2.16
N MET A 66 16.82 -4.20 1.94
CA MET A 66 16.76 -5.23 2.97
C MET A 66 18.15 -5.82 3.20
N LYS A 67 18.50 -6.07 4.46
CA LYS A 67 19.71 -6.78 4.86
C LYS A 67 19.35 -7.98 5.71
N LYS A 68 20.00 -9.12 5.48
CA LYS A 68 19.85 -10.29 6.35
C LYS A 68 20.80 -10.17 7.55
N VAL A 69 20.25 -10.22 8.76
CA VAL A 69 20.98 -10.16 10.03
C VAL A 69 20.52 -11.35 10.87
N GLU A 70 21.45 -12.20 11.29
CA GLU A 70 21.16 -13.38 12.15
C GLU A 70 20.08 -14.31 11.60
N GLY A 71 19.93 -14.40 10.28
CA GLY A 71 18.92 -15.24 9.64
C GLY A 71 17.61 -14.53 9.30
N GLU A 72 17.38 -13.33 9.84
CA GLU A 72 16.17 -12.54 9.64
C GLU A 72 16.40 -11.35 8.70
N TRP A 73 15.34 -10.88 8.03
CA TRP A 73 15.42 -9.71 7.16
C TRP A 73 15.13 -8.42 7.95
N THR A 74 16.06 -7.47 7.89
CA THR A 74 15.93 -6.13 8.48
C THR A 74 15.87 -5.07 7.39
N VAL A 75 14.97 -4.10 7.55
CA VAL A 75 14.87 -2.94 6.66
C VAL A 75 16.02 -1.97 6.98
N ILE A 76 16.84 -1.62 5.99
CA ILE A 76 17.91 -0.61 6.12
C ILE A 76 17.43 0.77 5.65
N ALA A 77 16.65 0.80 4.57
CA ALA A 77 16.07 2.02 4.04
C ALA A 77 14.73 1.71 3.35
N ALA A 78 13.72 2.57 3.58
CA ALA A 78 12.41 2.44 2.98
C ALA A 78 11.82 3.82 2.66
N GLY A 79 12.34 4.48 1.61
CA GLY A 79 11.81 5.75 1.12
C GLY A 79 10.67 5.56 0.11
N PRO A 80 9.71 6.51 0.02
CA PRO A 80 8.61 6.44 -0.94
C PRO A 80 9.11 6.61 -2.39
N THR A 81 8.42 5.97 -3.33
CA THR A 81 8.54 6.22 -4.77
C THR A 81 7.34 7.01 -5.30
N THR A 82 7.44 7.47 -6.54
CA THR A 82 6.40 8.25 -7.21
C THR A 82 5.16 7.39 -7.47
N SER A 83 4.02 7.75 -6.87
CA SER A 83 2.79 6.94 -6.92
C SER A 83 2.06 7.02 -8.26
N ALA A 84 2.21 8.13 -8.99
CA ALA A 84 1.63 8.30 -10.32
C ALA A 84 2.02 7.20 -11.34
N ARG A 85 3.09 6.42 -11.09
CA ARG A 85 3.43 5.28 -11.95
C ARG A 85 2.42 4.12 -11.82
N MET A 86 1.79 3.98 -10.66
CA MET A 86 0.80 2.93 -10.41
C MET A 86 -0.60 3.34 -10.89
N GLU A 87 -0.85 4.62 -11.15
CA GLU A 87 -2.16 5.17 -11.55
C GLU A 87 -2.82 4.40 -12.70
N ILE A 88 -2.03 3.88 -13.64
CA ILE A 88 -2.56 3.15 -14.81
C ILE A 88 -3.31 1.85 -14.43
N PHE A 89 -3.11 1.30 -13.23
CA PHE A 89 -3.76 0.08 -12.75
C PHE A 89 -4.21 0.15 -11.27
N GLN A 90 -3.98 1.27 -10.58
CA GLN A 90 -4.19 1.38 -9.13
C GLN A 90 -5.67 1.32 -8.73
N ASP A 91 -6.57 1.90 -9.52
CA ASP A 91 -8.03 1.80 -9.35
C ASP A 91 -8.51 0.34 -9.35
N LYS A 92 -8.09 -0.46 -10.34
CA LYS A 92 -8.38 -1.90 -10.42
C LYS A 92 -7.80 -2.64 -9.23
N PHE A 93 -6.59 -2.25 -8.80
CA PHE A 93 -5.96 -2.85 -7.63
C PHE A 93 -6.76 -2.55 -6.35
N ILE A 94 -7.24 -1.32 -6.18
CA ILE A 94 -8.07 -0.92 -5.03
C ILE A 94 -9.39 -1.70 -5.04
N GLU A 95 -10.05 -1.80 -6.20
CA GLU A 95 -11.29 -2.55 -6.38
C GLU A 95 -11.11 -4.05 -6.11
N ALA A 96 -10.02 -4.65 -6.58
CA ALA A 96 -9.77 -6.08 -6.39
C ALA A 96 -9.41 -6.43 -4.95
N PHE A 97 -8.57 -5.61 -4.29
CA PHE A 97 -7.92 -6.01 -3.04
C PHE A 97 -8.25 -5.17 -1.80
N HIS A 98 -8.95 -4.05 -1.96
CA HIS A 98 -9.45 -3.21 -0.85
C HIS A 98 -8.38 -2.84 0.21
N PRO A 99 -7.22 -2.28 -0.19
CA PRO A 99 -6.27 -1.73 0.78
C PRO A 99 -6.87 -0.53 1.51
N ALA A 100 -6.53 -0.36 2.80
CA ALA A 100 -7.04 0.77 3.56
C ALA A 100 -6.33 2.09 3.21
N ILE A 101 -5.02 2.01 2.92
CA ILE A 101 -4.16 3.20 2.76
C ILE A 101 -3.14 2.94 1.65
N ILE A 102 -2.97 3.91 0.76
CA ILE A 102 -1.85 3.94 -0.18
C ILE A 102 -0.83 4.98 0.29
N ILE A 103 0.43 4.58 0.44
CA ILE A 103 1.53 5.43 0.94
C ILE A 103 2.54 5.61 -0.17
N GLY A 104 2.93 6.85 -0.47
CA GLY A 104 3.96 7.15 -1.47
C GLY A 104 4.21 8.64 -1.62
N LYS A 105 4.83 9.06 -2.72
CA LYS A 105 5.07 10.49 -3.03
C LYS A 105 4.49 10.91 -4.38
N GLY A 106 4.29 12.20 -4.58
CA GLY A 106 3.89 12.80 -5.86
C GLY A 106 2.41 12.68 -6.22
N GLY A 107 1.59 12.06 -5.37
CA GLY A 107 0.16 11.88 -5.62
C GLY A 107 -0.15 10.86 -6.72
N MET A 108 -1.45 10.72 -6.97
CA MET A 108 -2.05 9.86 -8.00
C MET A 108 -3.13 10.67 -8.73
N GLY A 109 -3.74 10.09 -9.77
CA GLY A 109 -4.64 10.79 -10.68
C GLY A 109 -6.14 10.56 -10.39
N ASP A 110 -6.98 11.06 -11.29
CA ASP A 110 -8.43 11.08 -11.14
C ASP A 110 -9.09 9.70 -11.05
N ARG A 111 -8.41 8.61 -11.46
CA ARG A 111 -8.97 7.25 -11.32
C ARG A 111 -8.89 6.75 -9.89
N THR A 112 -8.06 7.37 -9.05
CA THR A 112 -7.80 6.95 -7.67
C THR A 112 -8.15 8.01 -6.63
N SER A 113 -8.78 9.11 -7.06
CA SER A 113 -9.23 10.23 -6.22
C SER A 113 -10.61 10.01 -5.59
#